data_AF-A0A0C2ELN0-F1
#
_entry.id   AF-A0A0C2ELN0-F1
#
_cell.length_a   1.000
_cell.length_b   1.000
_cell.length_c   1.000
_cell.angle_alpha   90.00
_cell.angle_beta   90.00
_cell.angle_gamma   90.00
#
_symmetry.space_group_name_H-M   'P 1'
#
loop_
_entity.id
_entity.type
_entity.pdbx_description
1 polymer ?
#
loop_
_entity_poly.entity_id
_entity_poly.type
_entity_poly.pdbx_seq_one_letter_code
_entity_poly.pdbx_strand_id
1 'polypeptide(L)'
;MADTGTKAAHDLGNGKTQIFLNAFDMSTVGHLSPGQWKNPKDKSATKRKLDYWIDLAKTLERGGINALFLADTYGGYDTYEGSLDNCIRRAAQWPITDPSIV
;
A
#
# COMPACT_ATOMS: atom_id res chain seq x y z
N MET A 1 9.42 -19.25 -38.21
CA MET A 1 9.55 -19.52 -36.75
C MET A 1 9.27 -18.18 -36.06
N ALA A 2 8.19 -18.13 -35.29
CA ALA A 2 7.55 -16.89 -34.82
C ALA A 2 8.40 -16.10 -33.82
N ASP A 3 8.49 -14.79 -34.03
CA ASP A 3 8.93 -13.81 -33.03
C ASP A 3 7.74 -13.49 -32.12
N THR A 4 7.63 -14.22 -31.00
CA THR A 4 6.64 -13.96 -29.95
C THR A 4 7.19 -12.93 -28.97
N GLY A 5 7.31 -11.69 -29.42
CA GLY A 5 7.68 -10.55 -28.60
C GLY A 5 6.50 -9.60 -28.43
N THR A 6 5.50 -9.96 -27.63
CA THR A 6 4.45 -9.01 -27.23
C THR A 6 5.06 -7.94 -26.32
N LYS A 7 5.59 -6.87 -26.91
CA LYS A 7 5.89 -5.64 -26.19
C LYS A 7 4.57 -4.99 -25.81
N ALA A 8 4.03 -5.37 -24.65
CA ALA A 8 3.05 -4.55 -23.94
C ALA A 8 3.75 -3.33 -23.31
N ALA A 9 4.42 -2.53 -24.15
CA ALA A 9 4.81 -1.18 -23.77
C ALA A 9 3.66 -0.30 -24.21
N HIS A 10 3.04 0.42 -23.27
CA HIS A 10 2.06 1.45 -23.58
C HIS A 10 2.82 2.61 -24.26
N ASP A 11 3.02 2.50 -25.57
CA ASP A 11 3.73 3.47 -26.40
C ASP A 11 2.84 4.70 -26.57
N LEU A 12 3.28 5.84 -26.03
CA LEU A 12 2.60 7.14 -26.18
C LEU A 12 2.83 7.77 -27.56
N GLY A 13 3.30 7.00 -28.55
CA GLY A 13 3.51 7.44 -29.93
C GLY A 13 4.80 8.24 -30.15
N ASN A 14 5.71 8.26 -29.17
CA ASN A 14 6.99 8.97 -29.24
C ASN A 14 8.20 8.06 -28.96
N GLY A 15 8.00 6.74 -28.93
CA GLY A 15 9.07 5.75 -28.72
C GLY A 15 9.63 5.72 -27.29
N LYS A 16 8.97 6.37 -26.32
CA LYS A 16 9.38 6.36 -24.91
C LYS A 16 8.45 5.49 -24.08
N THR A 17 9.03 4.55 -23.35
CA THR A 17 8.31 3.77 -22.34
C THR A 17 7.98 4.64 -21.14
N GLN A 18 6.70 4.70 -20.77
CA GLN A 18 6.26 5.37 -19.55
C GLN A 18 6.50 4.49 -18.33
N ILE A 19 7.00 5.08 -17.24
CA ILE A 19 7.05 4.43 -15.93
C ILE A 19 5.75 4.77 -15.19
N PHE A 20 5.01 3.75 -14.78
CA PHE A 20 3.88 3.94 -13.87
C PHE A 20 4.37 3.94 -12.43
N LEU A 21 4.00 4.97 -11.69
CA LEU A 21 4.21 5.06 -10.26
C LEU A 21 2.88 4.77 -9.58
N ASN A 22 2.85 3.75 -8.72
CA ASN A 22 1.72 3.44 -7.87
C ASN A 22 2.11 3.68 -6.41
N ALA A 23 1.20 4.24 -5.63
CA ALA A 23 1.34 4.28 -4.18
C ALA A 23 0.94 2.93 -3.60
N PHE A 24 1.74 2.38 -2.71
CA PHE A 24 1.47 1.09 -2.10
C PHE A 24 1.11 1.27 -0.62
N ASP A 25 -0.14 0.99 -0.26
CA ASP A 25 -0.63 1.14 1.09
C ASP A 25 -1.46 -0.07 1.53
N MET A 26 -1.84 -0.11 2.80
CA MET A 26 -2.63 -1.16 3.43
C MET A 26 -3.44 -0.53 4.55
N SER A 27 -4.68 -0.98 4.76
CA SER A 27 -5.56 -0.45 5.81
C SER A 27 -5.20 -0.99 7.20
N THR A 28 -3.96 -0.73 7.59
CA THR A 28 -3.32 -1.13 8.84
C THR A 28 -2.35 -0.04 9.30
N VAL A 29 -1.97 -0.08 10.58
CA VAL A 29 -1.07 0.91 11.18
C VAL A 29 0.37 0.72 10.70
N GLY A 30 0.92 -0.49 10.72
CA GLY A 30 2.28 -0.77 10.26
C GLY A 30 2.28 -1.68 9.04
N HIS A 31 2.60 -1.16 7.86
CA HIS A 31 2.63 -1.93 6.61
C HIS A 31 4.01 -2.58 6.35
N LEU A 32 4.99 -1.82 5.87
CA LEU A 32 6.32 -2.32 5.48
C LEU A 32 7.48 -1.80 6.33
N SER A 33 7.25 -0.78 7.17
CA SER A 33 8.31 -0.12 7.94
C SER A 33 8.02 -0.23 9.44
N PRO A 34 8.52 -1.29 10.11
CA PRO A 34 8.25 -1.53 11.52
C PRO A 34 8.60 -0.32 12.40
N GLY A 35 7.66 0.14 13.21
CA GLY A 35 7.85 1.21 14.18
C GLY A 35 7.85 2.64 13.63
N GLN A 36 7.85 2.86 12.30
CA GLN A 36 7.77 4.22 11.72
C GLN A 36 6.50 4.97 12.15
N TRP A 37 5.41 4.24 12.42
CA TRP A 37 4.15 4.80 12.94
C TRP A 37 4.29 5.54 14.28
N LYS A 38 5.40 5.36 15.00
CA LYS A 38 5.70 6.12 16.23
C LYS A 38 6.22 7.54 15.97
N ASN A 39 6.60 7.85 14.73
CA ASN A 39 7.02 9.20 14.36
C ASN A 39 5.84 10.17 14.56
N PRO A 40 6.00 11.30 15.28
CA PRO A 40 4.91 12.26 15.51
C PRO A 40 4.26 12.84 14.25
N LYS A 41 4.94 12.76 13.09
CA LYS A 41 4.41 13.20 11.80
C LYS A 41 3.68 12.11 11.02
N ASP A 42 3.80 10.85 11.44
CA ASP A 42 3.13 9.73 10.80
C ASP A 42 1.63 9.77 11.07
N LYS A 43 0.83 9.43 10.06
CA LYS A 43 -0.64 9.44 10.13
C LYS A 43 -1.26 8.04 10.01
N SER A 44 -0.46 6.98 9.95
CA SER A 44 -0.92 5.60 9.70
C SER A 44 -1.90 5.12 10.78
N ALA A 45 -1.74 5.58 12.03
CA ALA A 45 -2.69 5.30 13.12
C ALA A 45 -4.11 5.87 12.86
N THR A 46 -4.28 6.78 11.90
CA THR A 46 -5.56 7.43 11.59
C THR A 46 -6.29 6.82 10.40
N LYS A 47 -5.73 5.78 9.76
CA LYS A 47 -6.29 5.09 8.57
C LYS A 47 -7.70 4.51 8.73
N ARG A 48 -8.19 4.35 9.96
CA ARG A 48 -9.60 3.97 10.21
C ARG A 48 -10.59 5.12 9.96
N LYS A 49 -10.11 6.32 9.66
CA LYS A 49 -10.94 7.49 9.33
C LYS A 49 -10.95 7.68 7.82
N LEU A 50 -12.15 7.87 7.25
CA LEU A 50 -12.34 8.11 5.81
C LEU A 50 -11.52 9.31 5.31
N ASP A 51 -11.40 10.37 6.12
CA ASP A 51 -10.62 11.57 5.78
C ASP A 51 -9.16 11.27 5.41
N TYR A 52 -8.54 10.25 6.03
CA TYR A 52 -7.17 9.84 5.68
C TYR A 52 -7.08 9.43 4.21
N TRP A 53 -8.03 8.58 3.76
CA TRP A 53 -8.05 8.03 2.41
C TRP A 53 -8.44 9.08 1.38
N ILE A 54 -9.38 9.96 1.71
CA ILE A 54 -9.74 11.10 0.87
C ILE A 54 -8.54 12.03 0.66
N ASP A 55 -7.82 12.37 1.73
CA ASP A 55 -6.65 13.25 1.64
C ASP A 55 -5.47 12.59 0.91
N LEU A 56 -5.29 11.28 1.09
CA LEU A 56 -4.31 10.49 0.34
C LEU A 56 -4.66 10.51 -1.15
N ALA A 57 -5.89 10.16 -1.53
CA ALA A 57 -6.33 10.15 -2.94
C ALA A 57 -6.09 11.50 -3.62
N LYS A 58 -6.54 12.61 -3.00
CA LYS A 58 -6.27 13.97 -3.51
C LYS A 58 -4.78 14.26 -3.67
N THR A 59 -3.93 13.73 -2.79
CA THR A 59 -2.48 13.92 -2.84
C THR A 59 -1.85 13.13 -3.98
N LEU A 60 -2.29 11.89 -4.18
CA LEU A 60 -1.83 11.03 -5.27
C LEU A 60 -2.24 11.59 -6.64
N GLU A 61 -3.49 12.06 -6.77
CA GLU A 61 -3.97 12.72 -7.99
C GLU A 61 -3.16 13.97 -8.32
N ARG A 62 -2.93 14.87 -7.34
CA ARG A 62 -2.06 16.05 -7.55
C ARG A 62 -0.63 15.68 -7.95
N GLY A 63 -0.15 14.51 -7.52
CA GLY A 63 1.19 14.00 -7.82
C GLY A 63 1.29 13.23 -9.15
N GLY A 64 0.19 13.02 -9.87
CA GLY A 64 0.18 12.22 -11.10
C GLY A 64 0.49 10.74 -10.87
N ILE A 65 0.20 10.22 -9.67
CA ILE A 65 0.37 8.80 -9.33
C ILE A 65 -0.74 8.01 -10.04
N ASN A 66 -0.35 6.92 -10.70
CA ASN A 66 -1.23 6.15 -11.58
C ASN A 66 -2.32 5.40 -10.80
N ALA A 67 -1.97 4.78 -9.68
CA ALA A 67 -2.93 4.06 -8.85
C ALA A 67 -2.50 4.04 -7.37
N LEU A 68 -3.50 3.88 -6.51
CA LEU A 68 -3.32 3.40 -5.13
C LEU A 68 -3.49 1.88 -5.13
N PHE A 69 -2.43 1.16 -4.84
CA PHE A 69 -2.43 -0.29 -4.67
C PHE A 69 -2.62 -0.59 -3.19
N LEU A 70 -3.71 -1.31 -2.86
CA LEU A 70 -4.04 -1.69 -1.49
C LEU A 70 -3.70 -3.17 -1.26
N ALA A 71 -2.78 -3.44 -0.35
CA ALA A 71 -2.53 -4.78 0.17
C ALA A 71 -3.60 -5.19 1.20
N ASP A 72 -3.68 -6.50 1.45
CA ASP A 72 -4.55 -7.07 2.47
C ASP A 72 -3.99 -8.38 3.02
N THR A 73 -4.38 -8.74 4.25
CA THR A 73 -4.13 -10.03 4.89
C THR A 73 -5.36 -10.45 5.70
N TYR A 74 -5.65 -11.76 5.71
CA TYR A 74 -6.79 -12.29 6.44
C TYR A 74 -6.52 -12.47 7.95
N GLY A 75 -5.25 -12.60 8.34
CA GLY A 75 -4.84 -12.88 9.73
C GLY A 75 -3.52 -12.23 10.09
N GLY A 76 -3.25 -12.16 11.40
CA GLY A 76 -1.98 -11.67 11.92
C GLY A 76 -0.86 -12.71 11.78
N TYR A 77 0.39 -12.25 11.93
CA TYR A 77 1.58 -13.10 11.85
C TYR A 77 1.93 -13.72 13.21
N ASP A 78 1.79 -15.04 13.35
CA ASP A 78 2.03 -15.81 14.59
C ASP A 78 3.27 -16.72 14.54
N THR A 79 3.95 -16.80 13.39
CA THR A 79 5.09 -17.71 13.19
C THR A 79 6.25 -17.42 14.15
N TYR A 80 6.48 -16.15 14.48
CA TYR A 80 7.53 -15.76 15.40
C TYR A 80 7.10 -16.03 16.86
N GLU A 81 7.86 -16.87 17.55
CA GLU A 81 7.59 -17.32 18.93
C GLU A 81 6.25 -18.07 19.09
N GLY A 82 5.62 -18.51 17.99
CA GLY A 82 4.34 -19.22 18.03
C GLY A 82 3.20 -18.39 18.62
N SER A 83 3.24 -17.06 18.50
CA SER A 83 2.27 -16.16 19.12
C SER A 83 2.06 -14.87 18.32
N LEU A 84 0.81 -14.39 18.30
CA LEU A 84 0.41 -13.10 17.71
C LEU A 84 0.90 -11.88 18.51
N ASP A 85 1.38 -12.09 19.73
CA ASP A 85 1.80 -11.04 20.66
C ASP A 85 2.75 -10.01 20.02
N ASN A 86 3.73 -10.49 19.26
CA ASN A 86 4.71 -9.64 18.62
C ASN A 86 4.13 -8.85 17.44
N CYS A 87 3.23 -9.45 16.66
CA CYS A 87 2.50 -8.82 15.58
C CYS A 87 1.63 -7.67 16.10
N ILE A 88 0.85 -7.93 17.17
CA ILE A 88 -0.04 -6.93 17.79
C ILE A 88 0.78 -5.78 18.38
N ARG A 89 1.79 -6.06 19.22
CA ARG A 89 2.58 -5.01 19.91
C ARG A 89 3.33 -4.09 18.95
N ARG A 90 3.69 -4.58 17.76
CA ARG A 90 4.42 -3.79 16.75
C ARG A 90 3.51 -3.19 15.69
N ALA A 91 2.22 -3.50 15.75
CA ALA A 91 1.23 -3.18 14.74
C ALA A 91 1.64 -3.67 13.33
N ALA A 92 2.24 -4.86 13.27
CA ALA A 92 2.76 -5.44 12.03
C ALA A 92 1.61 -6.03 11.21
N GLN A 93 1.10 -5.23 10.27
CA GLN A 93 -0.10 -5.48 9.45
C GLN A 93 -1.33 -5.83 10.28
N TRP A 94 -1.35 -5.36 11.53
CA TRP A 94 -2.43 -5.57 12.47
C TRP A 94 -2.63 -4.33 13.33
N PRO A 95 -3.88 -3.93 13.64
CA PRO A 95 -5.13 -4.47 13.09
C PRO A 95 -5.30 -4.10 11.61
N ILE A 96 -6.16 -4.82 10.90
CA ILE A 96 -6.53 -4.53 9.51
C ILE A 96 -8.04 -4.31 9.39
N THR A 97 -8.44 -3.45 8.44
CA THR A 97 -9.83 -3.38 7.95
C THR A 97 -9.87 -3.80 6.49
N ASP A 98 -11.03 -4.30 6.05
CA ASP A 98 -11.28 -4.65 4.65
C ASP A 98 -10.94 -3.47 3.71
N PRO A 99 -10.12 -3.66 2.66
CA PRO A 99 -9.76 -2.58 1.74
C PRO A 99 -10.91 -2.15 0.82
N SER A 100 -12.04 -2.88 0.77
CA SER A 100 -13.20 -2.48 -0.02
C SER A 100 -14.07 -1.41 0.65
N ILE A 101 -13.86 -1.15 1.95
CA ILE A 101 -14.67 -0.19 2.73
C ILE A 101 -14.00 1.19 2.91
N VAL A 102 -12.80 1.39 2.35
CA VAL A 102 -12.04 2.65 2.44
C VAL A 102 -12.31 3.59 1.28
#